data_AF-A0A1Y4SZI0-F1
#
_entry.id   AF-A0A1Y4SZI0-F1
#
_cell.length_a   1.000
_cell.length_b   1.000
_cell.length_c   1.000
_cell.angle_alpha   90.00
_cell.angle_beta   90.00
_cell.angle_gamma   90.00
#
_symmetry.space_group_name_H-M   'P 1'
#
loop_
_entity.id
_entity.type
_entity.pdbx_description
1 polymer ?
#
loop_
_entity_poly.entity_id
_entity_poly.type
_entity_poly.pdbx_seq_one_letter_code
_entity_poly.pdbx_strand_id
1 'polypeptide(L)'
;MELHIQRMQDRISYKRQNRLTIMIFLIILIGCSIGLVCIDFHWSSIGIMIALGILCLEFIVIAKKKKMNKLQQTISSDLVIIDENHRFFYQNRIFDLTSLKKVQYDSKVIIAFFEDFILYIEYDRDVVNYFQSLCTKVIDSTMTPKRKMSMLLLILLVVAFCSVVMKLITGVGYCLLMNTYLIDWTGLWIELIIILVVIISIGLVLIMKKHSFPIYLIGCIIIGLFIVLPFGKLNYFNYHDQYLAYRIDDKQLTLYDNVRYLFGQKVFEIDTNFVQRVGQFEDVFYIAYDDTYKFYAMNKITQDQDSFIDEYEGCIYGNEWMNLVIKQHQVVMNQDVCEVSLVGNQILYISDELHDYLIQLDNDECKIYQLDRQYNNTLRINPDLFEEDLNKQETEKSISTNESTDSSQEESKQESYEIAEEEKDQQRYASYTQLLEVDDISTIKSDENLIKVQDEDDIYQAVKSIDQEITRIDNSEGVILDVQILDMTIYSQNDDQYGVYITRRIDSSVAESQTVQDIILMRKQDQNYVGTRFYSVRFMPSTHQTHNEPYDTSWTTDYLYRVDGHNIVDNAW
;
A
#
# COMPACT_ATOMS: atom_id res chain seq x y z
N MET A 1 -14.41 -24.05 -68.24
CA MET A 1 -13.62 -23.27 -67.26
C MET A 1 -13.21 -24.20 -66.14
N GLU A 2 -11.99 -24.07 -65.64
CA GLU A 2 -11.40 -25.00 -64.67
C GLU A 2 -11.44 -24.44 -63.25
N LEU A 3 -11.70 -25.30 -62.27
CA LEU A 3 -11.70 -24.98 -60.84
C LEU A 3 -10.75 -25.93 -60.10
N HIS A 4 -9.84 -25.37 -59.33
CA HIS A 4 -8.99 -26.11 -58.42
C HIS A 4 -9.62 -26.12 -57.02
N ILE A 5 -10.38 -27.17 -56.71
CA ILE A 5 -11.08 -27.30 -55.43
C ILE A 5 -10.12 -27.88 -54.38
N GLN A 6 -9.87 -27.11 -53.33
CA GLN A 6 -9.02 -27.53 -52.22
C GLN A 6 -9.81 -28.28 -51.15
N ARG A 7 -11.05 -27.88 -50.87
CA ARG A 7 -11.85 -28.50 -49.80
C ARG A 7 -13.34 -28.20 -49.91
N MET A 8 -14.16 -29.15 -49.48
CA MET A 8 -15.57 -28.97 -49.17
C MET A 8 -15.82 -29.03 -47.67
N GLN A 9 -16.67 -28.13 -47.15
CA GLN A 9 -17.08 -28.11 -45.75
C GLN A 9 -18.58 -27.84 -45.61
N ASP A 10 -19.24 -28.55 -44.71
CA ASP A 10 -20.64 -28.30 -44.36
C ASP A 10 -20.83 -26.91 -43.75
N ARG A 11 -21.84 -26.20 -44.22
CA ARG A 11 -22.15 -24.84 -43.78
C ARG A 11 -22.57 -24.79 -42.31
N ILE A 12 -23.24 -25.83 -41.81
CA ILE A 12 -23.62 -25.95 -40.40
C ILE A 12 -22.37 -26.01 -39.51
N SER A 13 -21.43 -26.89 -39.86
CA SER A 13 -20.16 -27.04 -39.17
C SER A 13 -19.33 -25.76 -39.20
N TYR A 14 -19.30 -25.06 -40.34
CA TYR A 14 -18.66 -23.75 -40.46
C TYR A 14 -19.30 -22.69 -39.55
N LYS A 15 -20.64 -22.58 -39.54
CA LYS A 15 -21.37 -21.64 -38.68
C LYS A 15 -21.11 -21.93 -37.19
N ARG A 16 -21.13 -23.20 -36.78
CA ARG A 16 -20.86 -23.62 -35.40
C ARG A 16 -19.43 -23.24 -34.97
N GLN A 17 -18.45 -23.52 -35.81
CA GLN A 17 -17.05 -23.20 -35.52
C GLN A 17 -16.83 -21.68 -35.42
N ASN A 18 -17.47 -20.89 -36.28
CA ASN A 18 -17.34 -19.43 -36.25
C ASN A 18 -18.00 -18.83 -34.98
N ARG A 19 -19.14 -19.37 -34.54
CA ARG A 19 -19.77 -19.00 -33.25
C ARG A 19 -18.87 -19.33 -32.06
N LEU A 20 -18.24 -20.51 -32.07
CA LEU A 20 -17.31 -20.93 -31.01
C LEU A 20 -16.12 -19.96 -30.90
N THR A 21 -15.53 -19.56 -32.02
CA THR A 21 -14.43 -18.57 -32.04
C THR A 21 -14.86 -17.23 -31.45
N ILE A 22 -16.08 -16.76 -31.76
CA ILE A 22 -16.63 -15.52 -31.20
C ILE A 22 -16.88 -15.66 -29.69
N MET A 23 -17.40 -16.80 -29.21
CA MET A 23 -17.58 -17.03 -27.78
C MET A 23 -16.25 -17.05 -27.02
N ILE A 24 -15.25 -17.79 -27.51
CA ILE A 24 -13.92 -17.84 -26.87
C ILE A 24 -13.33 -16.44 -26.79
N PHE A 25 -13.48 -15.64 -27.85
CA PHE A 25 -13.05 -14.25 -27.85
C PHE A 25 -13.76 -13.41 -26.79
N LEU A 26 -15.09 -13.52 -26.68
CA LEU A 26 -15.86 -12.82 -25.65
C LEU A 26 -15.43 -13.23 -24.23
N ILE A 27 -15.17 -14.52 -23.99
CA ILE A 27 -14.70 -15.02 -22.69
C ILE A 27 -13.33 -14.41 -22.32
N ILE A 28 -12.39 -14.38 -23.26
CA ILE A 28 -11.07 -13.76 -23.04
C ILE A 28 -11.23 -12.27 -22.73
N LEU A 29 -12.08 -11.58 -23.50
CA LEU A 29 -12.33 -10.16 -23.32
C LEU A 29 -12.90 -9.85 -21.91
N ILE A 30 -13.87 -10.66 -21.46
CA ILE A 30 -14.43 -10.56 -20.11
C ILE A 30 -13.37 -10.84 -19.06
N GLY A 31 -12.56 -11.89 -19.21
CA GLY A 31 -11.47 -12.21 -18.29
C GLY A 31 -10.44 -11.08 -18.17
N CYS A 32 -10.10 -10.43 -19.27
CA CYS A 32 -9.24 -9.25 -19.29
C CYS A 32 -9.88 -8.06 -18.56
N SER A 33 -11.19 -7.83 -18.74
CA SER A 33 -11.91 -6.78 -18.00
C SER A 33 -11.93 -7.01 -16.49
N ILE A 34 -11.91 -8.27 -16.02
CA ILE A 34 -11.80 -8.59 -14.58
C ILE A 34 -10.45 -8.11 -14.02
N GLY A 35 -9.34 -8.44 -14.69
CA GLY A 35 -8.01 -8.02 -14.24
C GLY A 35 -7.84 -6.50 -14.16
N LEU A 36 -8.52 -5.77 -15.05
CA LEU A 36 -8.54 -4.30 -15.06
C LEU A 36 -9.26 -3.68 -13.86
N VAL A 37 -10.32 -4.32 -13.37
CA VAL A 37 -11.07 -3.84 -12.19
C VAL A 37 -10.29 -4.08 -10.89
N CYS A 38 -9.43 -5.11 -10.85
CA CYS A 38 -8.63 -5.44 -9.67
C CYS A 38 -7.43 -4.51 -9.41
N ILE A 39 -6.98 -3.71 -10.39
CA ILE A 39 -5.76 -2.87 -10.28
C ILE A 39 -6.09 -1.45 -9.77
N ASP A 40 -7.15 -1.30 -8.97
CA ASP A 40 -7.62 -0.01 -8.42
C ASP A 40 -7.51 1.16 -9.41
N PHE A 41 -8.35 1.14 -10.44
CA PHE A 41 -8.71 2.24 -11.36
C PHE A 41 -7.74 3.45 -11.49
N HIS A 42 -6.44 3.22 -11.64
CA HIS A 42 -5.50 4.27 -11.99
C HIS A 42 -5.58 4.59 -13.49
N TRP A 43 -5.11 5.77 -13.91
CA TRP A 43 -4.99 6.16 -15.33
C TRP A 43 -4.25 5.11 -16.20
N SER A 44 -3.40 4.29 -15.58
CA SER A 44 -2.74 3.13 -16.18
C SER A 44 -3.73 2.07 -16.73
N SER A 45 -4.91 1.94 -16.13
CA SER A 45 -5.96 1.00 -16.57
C SER A 45 -6.45 1.31 -18.00
N ILE A 46 -6.48 2.58 -18.39
CA ILE A 46 -6.89 3.00 -19.75
C ILE A 46 -5.84 2.58 -20.79
N GLY A 47 -4.56 2.74 -20.48
CA GLY A 47 -3.47 2.27 -21.34
C GLY A 47 -3.52 0.75 -21.55
N ILE A 48 -3.81 0.01 -20.48
CA ILE A 48 -3.97 -1.45 -20.51
C ILE A 48 -5.19 -1.84 -21.38
N MET A 49 -6.32 -1.13 -21.28
CA MET A 49 -7.51 -1.37 -22.11
C MET A 49 -7.23 -1.22 -23.61
N ILE A 50 -6.50 -0.16 -24.00
CA ILE A 50 -6.14 0.09 -25.40
C ILE A 50 -5.17 -0.99 -25.90
N ALA A 51 -4.14 -1.33 -25.10
CA ALA A 51 -3.18 -2.37 -25.44
C ALA A 51 -3.84 -3.75 -25.61
N LEU A 52 -4.74 -4.13 -24.69
CA LEU A 52 -5.51 -5.37 -24.77
C LEU A 52 -6.45 -5.39 -25.97
N GLY A 53 -7.09 -4.26 -26.30
CA GLY A 53 -7.91 -4.11 -27.50
C GLY A 53 -7.11 -4.35 -28.79
N ILE A 54 -5.89 -3.82 -28.86
CA ILE A 54 -4.96 -4.02 -29.99
C ILE A 54 -4.53 -5.50 -30.06
N LEU A 55 -4.07 -6.08 -28.96
CA LEU A 55 -3.65 -7.49 -28.88
C LEU A 55 -4.78 -8.45 -29.26
N CYS A 56 -6.01 -8.18 -28.81
CA CYS A 56 -7.21 -8.93 -29.18
C CYS A 56 -7.48 -8.88 -30.69
N LEU A 57 -7.29 -7.72 -31.31
CA LEU A 57 -7.48 -7.54 -32.75
C LEU A 57 -6.40 -8.29 -33.54
N GLU A 58 -5.15 -8.26 -33.08
CA GLU A 58 -4.06 -9.05 -33.65
C GLU A 58 -4.31 -10.56 -33.52
N PHE A 59 -4.79 -11.02 -32.36
CA PHE A 59 -5.14 -12.43 -32.15
C PHE A 59 -6.25 -12.88 -33.11
N ILE A 60 -7.29 -12.07 -33.34
CA ILE A 60 -8.34 -12.38 -34.34
C ILE A 60 -7.73 -12.52 -35.75
N VAL A 61 -6.85 -11.60 -36.12
CA VAL A 61 -6.18 -11.62 -37.44
C VAL A 61 -5.31 -12.87 -37.58
N ILE A 62 -4.50 -13.18 -36.57
CA ILE A 62 -3.63 -14.36 -36.54
C ILE A 62 -4.45 -15.65 -36.56
N ALA A 63 -5.52 -15.75 -35.76
CA ALA A 63 -6.38 -16.94 -35.71
C ALA A 63 -7.07 -17.20 -37.06
N LYS A 64 -7.56 -16.15 -37.72
CA LYS A 64 -8.12 -16.26 -39.09
C LYS A 64 -7.05 -16.69 -40.09
N LYS A 65 -5.86 -16.07 -40.05
CA LYS A 65 -4.75 -16.40 -40.96
C LYS A 65 -4.25 -17.83 -40.75
N LYS A 66 -4.13 -18.29 -39.50
CA LYS A 66 -3.72 -19.66 -39.14
C LYS A 66 -4.78 -20.68 -39.56
N LYS A 67 -6.07 -20.36 -39.43
CA LYS A 67 -7.17 -21.19 -39.95
C LYS A 67 -7.08 -21.34 -41.47
N MET A 68 -6.85 -20.24 -42.19
CA MET A 68 -6.68 -20.26 -43.65
C MET A 68 -5.42 -20.99 -44.10
N ASN A 69 -4.29 -20.80 -43.41
CA ASN A 69 -3.05 -21.52 -43.72
C ASN A 69 -3.16 -23.03 -43.43
N LYS A 70 -3.83 -23.43 -42.34
CA LYS A 70 -4.06 -24.86 -42.03
C LYS A 70 -4.96 -25.53 -43.07
N LEU A 71 -5.94 -24.79 -43.62
CA LEU A 71 -6.75 -25.25 -44.75
C LEU A 71 -5.91 -25.46 -46.03
N GLN A 72 -4.86 -24.65 -46.22
CA GLN A 72 -3.96 -24.71 -47.38
C GLN A 72 -2.94 -25.86 -47.28
N GLN A 73 -2.51 -26.25 -46.07
CA GLN A 73 -1.44 -27.24 -45.88
C GLN A 73 -1.87 -28.71 -46.02
N THR A 74 -3.17 -29.02 -46.19
CA THR A 74 -3.63 -30.42 -46.05
C THR A 74 -4.16 -31.11 -47.31
N ILE A 75 -4.29 -30.45 -48.47
CA ILE A 75 -5.03 -31.07 -49.60
C ILE A 75 -4.43 -30.69 -50.96
N SER A 76 -4.12 -31.70 -51.79
CA SER A 76 -3.88 -31.57 -53.23
C SER A 76 -5.14 -31.02 -53.89
N SER A 77 -5.05 -29.95 -54.68
CA SER A 77 -6.23 -29.39 -55.35
C SER A 77 -6.77 -30.38 -56.39
N ASP A 78 -8.06 -30.70 -56.27
CA ASP A 78 -8.77 -31.51 -57.25
C ASP A 78 -9.20 -30.59 -58.41
N LEU A 79 -8.77 -30.91 -59.62
CA LEU A 79 -9.19 -30.20 -60.83
C LEU A 79 -10.61 -30.64 -61.21
N VAL A 80 -11.53 -29.68 -61.36
CA VAL A 80 -12.88 -29.93 -61.85
C VAL A 80 -13.22 -28.96 -62.98
N ILE A 81 -13.85 -29.48 -64.03
CA ILE A 81 -14.26 -28.69 -65.19
C ILE A 81 -15.73 -28.30 -65.04
N ILE A 82 -16.02 -27.01 -65.23
CA ILE A 82 -17.38 -26.47 -65.28
C ILE A 82 -17.95 -26.74 -66.68
N ASP A 83 -19.15 -27.33 -66.71
CA ASP A 83 -19.90 -27.59 -67.94
C ASP A 83 -20.56 -26.32 -68.51
N GLU A 84 -21.18 -26.45 -69.68
CA GLU A 84 -21.86 -25.35 -70.37
C GLU A 84 -23.07 -24.78 -69.59
N ASN A 85 -23.63 -25.56 -68.66
CA ASN A 85 -24.75 -25.17 -67.81
C ASN A 85 -24.30 -24.57 -66.47
N HIS A 86 -23.01 -24.21 -66.34
CA HIS A 86 -22.42 -23.67 -65.11
C HIS A 86 -22.47 -24.65 -63.93
N ARG A 87 -22.43 -25.95 -64.20
CA ARG A 87 -22.43 -27.01 -63.19
C ARG A 87 -21.14 -27.79 -63.20
N PHE A 88 -20.82 -28.41 -62.08
CA PHE A 88 -19.70 -29.34 -61.98
C PHE A 88 -19.97 -30.44 -60.96
N PHE A 89 -19.27 -31.57 -61.10
CA PHE A 89 -19.41 -32.72 -60.21
C PHE A 89 -18.21 -32.81 -59.27
N TYR A 90 -18.46 -32.87 -57.96
CA TYR A 90 -17.42 -33.00 -56.95
C TYR A 90 -17.92 -33.84 -55.77
N GLN A 91 -17.12 -34.81 -55.31
CA GLN A 91 -17.45 -35.72 -54.19
C GLN A 91 -18.89 -36.27 -54.22
N ASN A 92 -19.26 -36.87 -55.35
CA ASN A 92 -20.57 -37.48 -55.59
C ASN A 92 -21.78 -36.51 -55.58
N ARG A 93 -21.55 -35.22 -55.87
CA ARG A 93 -22.61 -34.21 -55.91
C ARG A 93 -22.45 -33.27 -57.09
N ILE A 94 -23.58 -32.80 -57.62
CA ILE A 94 -23.64 -31.76 -58.64
C ILE A 94 -23.76 -30.41 -57.94
N PHE A 95 -22.85 -29.50 -58.24
CA PHE A 95 -22.87 -28.12 -57.79
C PHE A 95 -23.32 -27.23 -58.94
N ASP A 96 -24.35 -26.41 -58.69
CA ASP A 96 -24.84 -25.42 -59.65
C ASP A 96 -24.36 -24.03 -59.25
N LEU A 97 -23.49 -23.42 -60.07
CA LEU A 97 -22.92 -22.11 -59.77
C LEU A 97 -23.97 -20.98 -59.82
N THR A 98 -25.14 -21.19 -60.42
CA THR A 98 -26.23 -20.22 -60.35
C THR A 98 -26.87 -20.16 -58.94
N SER A 99 -26.65 -21.19 -58.12
CA SER A 99 -27.12 -21.23 -56.73
C SER A 99 -26.16 -20.58 -55.72
N LEU A 100 -25.10 -19.91 -56.19
CA LEU A 100 -24.12 -19.21 -55.35
C LEU A 100 -24.81 -18.10 -54.54
N LYS A 101 -24.74 -18.19 -53.20
CA LYS A 101 -25.31 -17.15 -52.33
C LYS A 101 -24.35 -16.01 -52.07
N LYS A 102 -23.05 -16.31 -52.03
CA LYS A 102 -22.00 -15.36 -51.65
C LYS A 102 -20.64 -15.91 -52.05
N VAL A 103 -19.73 -15.02 -52.44
CA VAL A 103 -18.31 -15.35 -52.59
C VAL A 103 -17.47 -14.46 -51.69
N GLN A 104 -16.47 -15.05 -51.06
CA GLN A 104 -15.41 -14.32 -50.37
C GLN A 104 -14.07 -14.76 -50.91
N TYR A 105 -13.14 -13.84 -51.13
CA TYR A 105 -11.80 -14.20 -51.60
C TYR A 105 -10.74 -13.44 -50.82
N ASP A 106 -9.56 -14.03 -50.69
CA ASP A 106 -8.31 -13.38 -50.27
C ASP A 106 -7.27 -13.64 -51.37
N SER A 107 -6.09 -13.04 -51.25
CA SER A 107 -4.88 -13.26 -52.05
C SER A 107 -4.47 -14.73 -52.29
N LYS A 108 -5.10 -15.71 -51.64
CA LYS A 108 -4.71 -17.12 -51.68
C LYS A 108 -5.84 -18.11 -51.93
N VAL A 109 -7.08 -17.80 -51.55
CA VAL A 109 -8.22 -18.74 -51.60
C VAL A 109 -9.52 -18.00 -51.92
N ILE A 110 -10.37 -18.62 -52.72
CA ILE A 110 -11.76 -18.24 -52.97
C ILE A 110 -12.67 -19.17 -52.16
N ILE A 111 -13.59 -18.60 -51.41
CA ILE A 111 -14.58 -19.28 -50.57
C ILE A 111 -15.96 -19.03 -51.18
N ALA A 112 -16.51 -20.06 -51.83
CA ALA A 112 -17.84 -20.03 -52.43
C ALA A 112 -18.88 -20.62 -51.46
N PHE A 113 -19.94 -19.86 -51.17
CA PHE A 113 -21.01 -20.26 -50.25
C PHE A 113 -22.26 -20.70 -51.01
N PHE A 114 -22.62 -21.96 -50.83
CA PHE A 114 -23.88 -22.56 -51.29
C PHE A 114 -24.88 -22.67 -50.13
N GLU A 115 -26.08 -23.19 -50.40
CA GLU A 115 -27.15 -23.43 -49.41
C GLU A 115 -26.63 -24.21 -48.19
N ASP A 116 -25.99 -25.35 -48.46
CA ASP A 116 -25.62 -26.35 -47.47
C ASP A 116 -24.10 -26.52 -47.32
N PHE A 117 -23.33 -26.05 -48.30
CA PHE A 117 -21.89 -26.29 -48.38
C PHE A 117 -21.09 -25.03 -48.64
N ILE A 118 -19.81 -25.12 -48.31
CA ILE A 118 -18.80 -24.10 -48.57
C ILE A 118 -17.66 -24.79 -49.30
N LEU A 119 -17.27 -24.23 -50.44
CA LEU A 119 -16.13 -24.70 -51.22
C LEU A 119 -14.97 -23.73 -51.06
N TYR A 120 -13.79 -24.30 -50.83
CA TYR A 120 -12.51 -23.63 -50.84
C TYR A 120 -11.84 -23.93 -52.17
N ILE A 121 -11.58 -22.90 -52.94
CA ILE A 121 -11.05 -22.95 -54.31
C ILE A 121 -9.75 -22.15 -54.31
N GLU A 122 -8.75 -22.62 -55.06
CA GLU A 122 -7.50 -21.88 -55.25
C GLU A 122 -7.77 -20.49 -55.85
N TYR A 123 -7.01 -19.50 -55.40
CA TYR A 123 -7.18 -18.15 -55.94
C TYR A 123 -6.69 -18.08 -57.38
N ASP A 124 -7.63 -17.80 -58.27
CA ASP A 124 -7.38 -17.41 -59.65
C ASP A 124 -8.23 -16.18 -59.97
N ARG A 125 -7.60 -15.16 -60.57
CA ARG A 125 -8.23 -13.90 -60.92
C ARG A 125 -9.38 -14.09 -61.91
N ASP A 126 -9.24 -15.02 -62.84
CA ASP A 126 -10.26 -15.29 -63.85
C ASP A 126 -11.48 -15.97 -63.22
N VAL A 127 -11.25 -16.84 -62.24
CA VAL A 127 -12.32 -17.46 -61.42
C VAL A 127 -13.05 -16.41 -60.57
N VAL A 128 -12.33 -15.45 -59.99
CA VAL A 128 -12.97 -14.35 -59.23
C VAL A 128 -13.86 -13.50 -60.14
N ASN A 129 -13.36 -13.10 -61.31
CA ASN A 129 -14.13 -12.29 -62.26
C ASN A 129 -15.38 -13.02 -62.74
N TYR A 130 -15.27 -14.33 -63.00
CA TYR A 130 -16.40 -15.17 -63.37
C TYR A 130 -17.45 -15.31 -62.25
N PHE A 131 -17.04 -15.46 -60.99
CA PHE A 131 -17.99 -15.46 -59.88
C PHE A 131 -18.62 -14.10 -59.60
N GLN A 132 -17.93 -13.01 -59.93
CA GLN A 132 -18.48 -11.64 -59.86
C GLN A 132 -19.59 -11.41 -60.89
N SER A 133 -19.52 -12.03 -62.07
CA SER A 133 -20.60 -11.92 -63.06
C SER A 133 -21.84 -12.75 -62.68
N LEU A 134 -21.66 -13.84 -61.94
CA LEU A 134 -22.73 -14.76 -61.54
C LEU A 134 -23.43 -14.42 -60.21
N CYS A 135 -22.74 -13.76 -59.27
CA CYS A 135 -23.23 -13.56 -57.91
C CYS A 135 -23.36 -12.08 -57.55
N THR A 136 -24.50 -11.70 -56.97
CA THR A 136 -24.80 -10.31 -56.57
C THR A 136 -24.00 -9.83 -55.35
N LYS A 137 -23.27 -10.71 -54.64
CA LYS A 137 -22.61 -10.38 -53.38
C LYS A 137 -21.23 -11.03 -53.24
N VAL A 138 -20.25 -10.43 -53.91
CA VAL A 138 -18.84 -10.76 -53.76
C VAL A 138 -18.20 -9.84 -52.73
N ILE A 139 -17.55 -10.41 -51.71
CA ILE A 139 -16.94 -9.67 -50.60
C ILE A 139 -15.45 -10.01 -50.53
N ASP A 140 -14.60 -9.04 -50.84
CA ASP A 140 -13.18 -9.12 -50.51
C ASP A 140 -13.01 -9.38 -49.00
N SER A 141 -12.34 -10.48 -48.67
CA SER A 141 -12.13 -10.90 -47.29
C SER A 141 -10.97 -10.16 -46.62
N THR A 142 -10.16 -9.43 -47.40
CA THR A 142 -9.15 -8.52 -46.86
C THR A 142 -9.82 -7.45 -46.01
N MET A 143 -9.31 -7.28 -44.80
CA MET A 143 -9.90 -6.39 -43.83
C MET A 143 -9.49 -4.96 -44.15
N THR A 144 -10.36 -4.20 -44.82
CA THR A 144 -10.09 -2.79 -45.15
C THR A 144 -9.78 -1.97 -43.89
N PRO A 145 -8.99 -0.87 -43.98
CA PRO A 145 -8.68 -0.02 -42.83
C PRO A 145 -9.95 0.46 -42.11
N LYS A 146 -10.97 0.85 -42.87
CA LYS A 146 -12.30 1.22 -42.36
C LYS A 146 -12.95 0.11 -41.54
N ARG A 147 -12.85 -1.14 -41.97
CA ARG A 147 -13.41 -2.30 -41.26
C ARG A 147 -12.59 -2.68 -40.04
N LYS A 148 -11.26 -2.49 -40.07
CA LYS A 148 -10.38 -2.63 -38.91
C LYS A 148 -10.73 -1.62 -37.82
N MET A 149 -10.89 -0.34 -38.18
CA MET A 149 -11.28 0.72 -37.24
C MET A 149 -12.68 0.48 -36.64
N SER A 150 -13.65 0.04 -37.44
CA SER A 150 -14.99 -0.32 -36.94
C SER A 150 -14.94 -1.46 -35.93
N MET A 151 -14.13 -2.49 -36.18
CA MET A 151 -13.98 -3.61 -35.26
C MET A 151 -13.19 -3.24 -34.01
N LEU A 152 -12.17 -2.38 -34.14
CA LEU A 152 -11.45 -1.82 -33.00
C LEU A 152 -12.39 -1.02 -32.10
N LEU A 153 -13.21 -0.13 -32.67
CA LEU A 153 -14.20 0.63 -31.91
C LEU A 153 -15.21 -0.29 -31.23
N LEU A 154 -15.71 -1.31 -31.93
CA LEU A 154 -16.63 -2.28 -31.34
C LEU A 154 -15.97 -3.02 -30.17
N ILE A 155 -14.72 -3.45 -30.31
CA ILE A 155 -13.96 -4.09 -29.23
C ILE A 155 -13.86 -3.12 -28.05
N LEU A 156 -13.39 -1.89 -28.26
CA LEU A 156 -13.26 -0.88 -27.21
C LEU A 156 -14.59 -0.61 -26.48
N LEU A 157 -15.70 -0.50 -27.20
CA LEU A 157 -17.03 -0.34 -26.60
C LEU A 157 -17.44 -1.55 -25.75
N VAL A 158 -17.15 -2.77 -26.20
CA VAL A 158 -17.45 -3.99 -25.42
C VAL A 158 -16.55 -4.06 -24.19
N VAL A 159 -15.26 -3.73 -24.29
CA VAL A 159 -14.39 -3.71 -23.11
C VAL A 159 -14.85 -2.63 -22.11
N ALA A 160 -15.23 -1.44 -22.59
CA ALA A 160 -15.78 -0.37 -21.74
C ALA A 160 -17.07 -0.83 -21.04
N PHE A 161 -17.99 -1.46 -21.77
CA PHE A 161 -19.20 -2.06 -21.20
C PHE A 161 -18.87 -3.08 -20.10
N CYS A 162 -17.98 -4.02 -20.40
CA CYS A 162 -17.58 -5.05 -19.44
C CYS A 162 -16.90 -4.44 -18.22
N SER A 163 -16.10 -3.40 -18.38
CA SER A 163 -15.46 -2.69 -17.27
C SER A 163 -16.49 -2.08 -16.31
N VAL A 164 -17.49 -1.34 -16.83
CA VAL A 164 -18.55 -0.76 -15.99
C VAL A 164 -19.37 -1.82 -15.28
N VAL A 165 -19.77 -2.87 -16.00
CA VAL A 165 -20.56 -3.97 -15.42
C VAL A 165 -19.77 -4.67 -14.32
N MET A 166 -18.49 -4.98 -14.57
CA MET A 166 -17.64 -5.61 -13.58
C MET A 166 -17.44 -4.71 -12.35
N LYS A 167 -17.24 -3.41 -12.55
CA LYS A 167 -17.12 -2.41 -11.47
C LYS A 167 -18.34 -2.41 -10.55
N LEU A 168 -19.54 -2.49 -11.12
CA LEU A 168 -20.78 -2.61 -10.34
C LEU A 168 -20.85 -3.96 -9.60
N ILE A 169 -20.53 -5.06 -10.28
CA ILE A 169 -20.55 -6.40 -9.67
C ILE A 169 -19.54 -6.52 -8.52
N THR A 170 -18.30 -6.07 -8.72
CA THR A 170 -17.26 -6.09 -7.69
C THR A 170 -17.59 -5.15 -6.55
N GLY A 171 -18.18 -3.99 -6.83
CA GLY A 171 -18.66 -3.07 -5.80
C GLY A 171 -19.77 -3.67 -4.94
N VAL A 172 -20.75 -4.36 -5.56
CA VAL A 172 -21.79 -5.11 -4.84
C VAL A 172 -21.17 -6.27 -4.05
N GLY A 173 -20.23 -7.01 -4.64
CA GLY A 173 -19.50 -8.09 -3.95
C GLY A 173 -18.73 -7.58 -2.74
N TYR A 174 -18.06 -6.42 -2.88
CA TYR A 174 -17.39 -5.74 -1.78
C TYR A 174 -18.37 -5.37 -0.66
N CYS A 175 -19.57 -4.86 -1.01
CA CYS A 175 -20.60 -4.59 -0.01
C CYS A 175 -21.06 -5.83 0.75
N LEU A 176 -21.22 -6.96 0.06
CA LEU A 176 -21.62 -8.22 0.69
C LEU A 176 -20.54 -8.77 1.61
N LEU A 177 -19.26 -8.55 1.28
CA LEU A 177 -18.12 -9.02 2.07
C LEU A 177 -17.83 -8.13 3.28
N MET A 178 -17.90 -6.81 3.10
CA MET A 178 -17.48 -5.82 4.10
C MET A 178 -18.65 -5.14 4.81
N ASN A 179 -19.90 -5.55 4.55
CA ASN A 179 -21.12 -4.95 5.11
C ASN A 179 -21.19 -3.41 4.93
N THR A 180 -20.81 -2.94 3.74
CA THR A 180 -20.79 -1.51 3.39
C THR A 180 -22.05 -1.09 2.62
N TYR A 181 -22.31 0.23 2.54
CA TYR A 181 -23.46 0.79 1.83
C TYR A 181 -23.04 1.64 0.62
N LEU A 182 -23.99 1.89 -0.28
CA LEU A 182 -23.79 2.78 -1.42
C LEU A 182 -23.77 4.24 -0.92
N ILE A 183 -22.64 4.93 -1.13
CA ILE A 183 -22.40 6.31 -0.70
C ILE A 183 -22.99 7.31 -1.70
N ASP A 184 -22.89 7.01 -3.00
CA ASP A 184 -23.29 7.93 -4.05
C ASP A 184 -24.22 7.28 -5.09
N TRP A 185 -25.52 7.49 -4.85
CA TRP A 185 -26.58 7.15 -5.80
C TRP A 185 -26.44 7.86 -7.14
N THR A 186 -25.93 9.09 -7.16
CA THR A 186 -25.75 9.88 -8.37
C THR A 186 -24.67 9.25 -9.27
N GLY A 187 -23.54 8.88 -8.67
CA GLY A 187 -22.50 8.09 -9.33
C GLY A 187 -23.02 6.77 -9.89
N LEU A 188 -23.87 6.06 -9.15
CA LEU A 188 -24.50 4.83 -9.64
C LEU A 188 -25.41 5.09 -10.87
N TRP A 189 -26.22 6.15 -10.84
CA TRP A 189 -27.06 6.54 -11.97
C TRP A 189 -26.22 6.92 -13.20
N ILE A 190 -25.09 7.60 -13.00
CA ILE A 190 -24.16 7.93 -14.09
C ILE A 190 -23.64 6.65 -14.76
N GLU A 191 -23.21 5.65 -13.98
CA GLU A 191 -22.75 4.36 -14.53
C GLU A 191 -23.86 3.62 -15.30
N LEU A 192 -25.10 3.64 -14.80
CA LEU A 192 -26.25 3.07 -15.51
C LEU A 192 -26.54 3.80 -16.84
N ILE A 193 -26.41 5.13 -16.87
CA ILE A 193 -26.52 5.93 -18.09
C ILE A 193 -25.40 5.56 -19.07
N ILE A 194 -24.16 5.39 -18.59
CA ILE A 194 -23.02 4.96 -19.41
C ILE A 194 -23.31 3.60 -20.05
N ILE A 195 -23.80 2.62 -19.28
CA ILE A 195 -24.21 1.30 -19.80
C ILE A 195 -25.23 1.46 -20.94
N LEU A 196 -26.29 2.25 -20.72
CA LEU A 196 -27.33 2.47 -21.71
C LEU A 196 -26.77 3.09 -23.00
N VAL A 197 -25.92 4.10 -22.88
CA VAL A 197 -25.30 4.82 -23.99
C VAL A 197 -24.34 3.90 -24.78
N VAL A 198 -23.59 3.04 -24.10
CA VAL A 198 -22.71 2.05 -24.76
C VAL A 198 -23.53 1.00 -25.51
N ILE A 199 -24.62 0.48 -24.94
CA ILE A 199 -25.53 -0.47 -25.63
C ILE A 199 -26.10 0.17 -26.89
N ILE A 200 -26.61 1.40 -26.80
CA ILE A 200 -27.13 2.15 -27.95
C ILE A 200 -26.06 2.28 -29.03
N SER A 201 -24.82 2.57 -28.64
CA SER A 201 -23.70 2.75 -29.57
C SER A 201 -23.29 1.47 -30.27
N ILE A 202 -23.25 0.35 -29.55
CA ILE A 202 -23.05 -0.98 -30.15
C ILE A 202 -24.17 -1.28 -31.16
N GLY A 203 -25.43 -1.00 -30.82
CA GLY A 203 -26.58 -1.15 -31.71
C GLY A 203 -26.43 -0.32 -32.99
N LEU A 204 -26.05 0.95 -32.86
CA LEU A 204 -25.81 1.86 -33.99
C LEU A 204 -24.68 1.36 -34.90
N VAL A 205 -23.55 0.91 -34.33
CA VAL A 205 -22.44 0.30 -35.08
C VAL A 205 -22.89 -0.94 -35.87
N LEU A 206 -23.78 -1.76 -35.31
CA LEU A 206 -24.27 -2.99 -35.95
C LEU A 206 -25.28 -2.73 -37.08
N ILE A 207 -26.17 -1.75 -36.92
CA ILE A 207 -27.23 -1.41 -37.87
C ILE A 207 -26.67 -0.64 -39.06
N MET A 208 -25.81 0.35 -38.82
CA MET A 208 -25.35 1.28 -39.84
C MET A 208 -24.05 0.85 -40.48
N LYS A 209 -24.06 -0.31 -41.17
CA LYS A 209 -22.93 -0.83 -41.96
C LYS A 209 -22.42 0.11 -43.06
N LYS A 210 -23.14 1.20 -43.38
CA LYS A 210 -22.92 2.07 -44.55
C LYS A 210 -22.25 3.42 -44.23
N HIS A 211 -22.39 3.97 -43.03
CA HIS A 211 -21.87 5.30 -42.68
C HIS A 211 -20.68 5.20 -41.72
N SER A 212 -19.55 5.82 -42.07
CA SER A 212 -18.33 5.75 -41.25
C SER A 212 -18.28 6.81 -40.17
N PHE A 213 -18.34 8.08 -40.55
CA PHE A 213 -17.79 9.16 -39.74
C PHE A 213 -18.58 9.49 -38.45
N PRO A 214 -19.91 9.68 -38.47
CA PRO A 214 -20.65 10.10 -37.28
C PRO A 214 -20.66 9.04 -36.16
N ILE A 215 -20.53 7.75 -36.51
CA ILE A 215 -20.49 6.66 -35.53
C ILE A 215 -19.15 6.60 -34.80
N TYR A 216 -18.05 6.83 -35.52
CA TYR A 216 -16.73 6.95 -34.88
C TYR A 216 -16.71 8.16 -33.94
N LEU A 217 -17.32 9.28 -34.33
CA LEU A 217 -17.40 10.47 -33.49
C LEU A 217 -18.19 10.21 -32.21
N ILE A 218 -19.38 9.60 -32.30
CA ILE A 218 -20.21 9.25 -31.13
C ILE A 218 -19.48 8.26 -30.22
N GLY A 219 -18.87 7.22 -30.78
CA GLY A 219 -18.07 6.26 -30.01
C GLY A 219 -16.88 6.92 -29.30
N CYS A 220 -16.16 7.82 -29.96
CA CYS A 220 -15.07 8.59 -29.35
C CYS A 220 -15.57 9.55 -28.27
N ILE A 221 -16.73 10.19 -28.45
CA ILE A 221 -17.34 11.04 -27.41
C ILE A 221 -17.68 10.21 -26.18
N ILE A 222 -18.18 8.98 -26.34
CA ILE A 222 -18.53 8.11 -25.22
C ILE A 222 -17.28 7.61 -24.51
N ILE A 223 -16.23 7.26 -25.24
CA ILE A 223 -14.91 6.96 -24.66
C ILE A 223 -14.34 8.20 -23.96
N GLY A 224 -14.52 9.40 -24.53
CA GLY A 224 -14.09 10.67 -23.93
C GLY A 224 -14.85 10.99 -22.64
N LEU A 225 -16.17 10.80 -22.63
CA LEU A 225 -17.00 10.91 -21.44
C LEU A 225 -16.56 9.89 -20.38
N PHE A 226 -16.23 8.65 -20.77
CA PHE A 226 -15.67 7.64 -19.88
C PHE A 226 -14.33 8.06 -19.24
N ILE A 227 -13.49 8.81 -19.98
CA ILE A 227 -12.20 9.34 -19.48
C ILE A 227 -12.39 10.53 -18.54
N VAL A 228 -13.39 11.38 -18.80
CA VAL A 228 -13.57 12.67 -18.10
C VAL A 228 -14.51 12.57 -16.89
N LEU A 229 -15.33 11.51 -16.79
CA LEU A 229 -16.36 11.35 -15.75
C LEU A 229 -16.00 10.56 -14.46
N PRO A 230 -14.74 10.41 -14.01
CA PRO A 230 -14.49 10.31 -12.58
C PRO A 230 -14.17 11.76 -12.13
N PHE A 231 -14.91 12.44 -11.28
CA PHE A 231 -15.41 12.03 -9.97
C PHE A 231 -16.58 12.96 -9.58
N GLY A 232 -17.64 12.42 -8.98
CA GLY A 232 -18.43 13.22 -8.04
C GLY A 232 -17.52 13.65 -6.89
N LYS A 233 -17.72 14.86 -6.33
CA LYS A 233 -16.90 15.47 -5.27
C LYS A 233 -16.92 14.67 -3.96
N LEU A 234 -16.34 13.48 -3.93
CA LEU A 234 -15.90 12.81 -2.72
C LEU A 234 -14.47 13.27 -2.46
N ASN A 235 -14.24 13.91 -1.31
CA ASN A 235 -12.90 14.25 -0.87
C ASN A 235 -12.32 12.99 -0.23
N TYR A 236 -11.47 12.29 -0.98
CA TYR A 236 -10.80 11.07 -0.52
C TYR A 236 -9.53 11.43 0.23
N PHE A 237 -9.33 10.77 1.36
CA PHE A 237 -8.08 10.76 2.13
C PHE A 237 -7.56 9.32 2.14
N ASN A 238 -6.29 9.14 1.82
CA ASN A 238 -5.64 7.83 1.84
C ASN A 238 -5.05 7.58 3.23
N TYR A 239 -5.29 6.39 3.78
CA TYR A 239 -4.70 5.98 5.03
C TYR A 239 -4.54 4.45 5.09
N HIS A 240 -3.34 3.92 5.36
CA HIS A 240 -3.06 2.48 5.51
C HIS A 240 -3.71 1.57 4.44
N ASP A 241 -3.54 1.91 3.15
CA ASP A 241 -4.14 1.18 2.01
C ASP A 241 -5.68 1.10 2.02
N GLN A 242 -6.34 1.90 2.87
CA GLN A 242 -7.78 2.11 2.92
C GLN A 242 -8.11 3.57 2.56
N TYR A 243 -9.34 3.80 2.09
CA TYR A 243 -9.79 5.15 1.76
C TYR A 243 -10.83 5.61 2.78
N LEU A 244 -10.58 6.77 3.36
CA LEU A 244 -11.56 7.56 4.08
C LEU A 244 -12.18 8.54 3.10
N ALA A 245 -13.51 8.71 3.12
CA ALA A 245 -14.14 9.77 2.36
C ALA A 245 -15.24 10.44 3.18
N TYR A 246 -15.31 11.76 3.12
CA TYR A 246 -16.47 12.48 3.63
C TYR A 246 -17.27 13.08 2.48
N ARG A 247 -18.58 13.13 2.68
CA ARG A 247 -19.54 13.75 1.76
C ARG A 247 -20.30 14.84 2.50
N ILE A 248 -20.36 16.02 1.89
CA ILE A 248 -21.17 17.15 2.35
C ILE A 248 -22.29 17.34 1.34
N ASP A 249 -23.52 17.01 1.75
CA ASP A 249 -24.75 17.37 1.04
C ASP A 249 -25.36 18.63 1.68
N ASP A 250 -26.38 19.24 1.07
CA ASP A 250 -26.99 20.50 1.53
C ASP A 250 -27.52 20.49 2.98
N LYS A 251 -27.63 19.32 3.60
CA LYS A 251 -28.17 19.14 4.96
C LYS A 251 -27.31 18.28 5.86
N GLN A 252 -26.32 17.56 5.32
CA GLN A 252 -25.69 16.45 6.04
C GLN A 252 -24.23 16.29 5.62
N LEU A 253 -23.34 16.22 6.60
CA LEU A 253 -21.99 15.74 6.47
C LEU A 253 -21.97 14.29 6.96
N THR A 254 -21.54 13.37 6.10
CA THR A 254 -21.38 11.96 6.45
C THR A 254 -19.94 11.53 6.21
N LEU A 255 -19.36 10.86 7.20
CA LEU A 255 -18.04 10.23 7.08
C LEU A 255 -18.19 8.73 6.75
N TYR A 256 -17.38 8.27 5.80
CA TYR A 256 -17.32 6.88 5.37
C TYR A 256 -15.90 6.34 5.47
N ASP A 257 -15.78 5.13 6.00
CA ASP A 257 -14.55 4.36 6.07
C ASP A 257 -14.60 3.14 5.13
N ASN A 258 -13.46 2.50 4.88
CA ASN A 258 -13.34 1.38 3.95
C ASN A 258 -13.96 1.71 2.59
N VAL A 259 -13.68 2.92 2.10
CA VAL A 259 -14.30 3.42 0.88
C VAL A 259 -13.64 2.74 -0.30
N ARG A 260 -14.44 2.03 -1.11
CA ARG A 260 -13.99 1.52 -2.40
C ARG A 260 -14.99 1.92 -3.45
N TYR A 261 -14.52 2.72 -4.40
CA TYR A 261 -15.30 3.19 -5.53
C TYR A 261 -16.52 4.06 -5.15
N LEU A 262 -17.75 3.51 -5.09
CA LEU A 262 -18.98 4.22 -4.67
C LEU A 262 -19.52 3.72 -3.32
N PHE A 263 -18.78 2.83 -2.66
CA PHE A 263 -19.24 2.07 -1.52
C PHE A 263 -18.33 2.33 -0.33
N GLY A 264 -18.89 2.29 0.86
CA GLY A 264 -18.11 2.36 2.10
C GLY A 264 -19.00 2.23 3.33
N GLN A 265 -18.36 2.07 4.47
CA GLN A 265 -19.01 1.90 5.75
C GLN A 265 -19.28 3.27 6.35
N LYS A 266 -20.55 3.55 6.67
CA LYS A 266 -20.90 4.80 7.34
C LYS A 266 -20.35 4.78 8.77
N VAL A 267 -19.58 5.80 9.11
CA VAL A 267 -19.03 5.99 10.46
C VAL A 267 -20.01 6.82 11.29
N PHE A 268 -20.28 8.05 10.88
CA PHE A 268 -21.24 8.94 11.53
C PHE A 268 -21.84 9.95 10.55
N GLU A 269 -22.90 10.64 10.99
CA GLU A 269 -23.57 11.72 10.26
C GLU A 269 -23.81 12.92 11.18
N ILE A 270 -23.69 14.11 10.60
CA ILE A 270 -23.82 15.40 11.28
C ILE A 270 -24.60 16.35 10.37
N ASP A 271 -25.55 17.12 10.91
CA ASP A 271 -26.26 18.15 10.14
C ASP A 271 -25.31 19.30 9.79
N THR A 272 -25.22 19.64 8.50
CA THR A 272 -24.28 20.65 7.99
C THR A 272 -24.52 22.04 8.54
N ASN A 273 -25.73 22.36 9.01
CA ASN A 273 -26.03 23.67 9.59
C ASN A 273 -25.23 23.96 10.86
N PHE A 274 -24.74 22.91 11.52
CA PHE A 274 -23.95 23.00 12.74
C PHE A 274 -22.47 22.70 12.50
N VAL A 275 -22.09 22.24 11.29
CA VAL A 275 -20.70 21.99 10.94
C VAL A 275 -19.99 23.31 10.72
N GLN A 276 -19.06 23.62 11.60
CA GLN A 276 -18.23 24.82 11.50
C GLN A 276 -16.95 24.53 10.73
N ARG A 277 -16.34 23.35 10.94
CA ARG A 277 -15.06 22.98 10.34
C ARG A 277 -14.87 21.48 10.24
N VAL A 278 -14.07 21.07 9.25
CA VAL A 278 -13.63 19.69 9.03
C VAL A 278 -12.13 19.72 8.79
N GLY A 279 -11.38 18.81 9.41
CA GLY A 279 -9.94 18.73 9.22
C GLY A 279 -9.35 17.37 9.58
N GLN A 280 -8.04 17.27 9.44
CA GLN A 280 -7.26 16.08 9.78
C GLN A 280 -5.98 16.55 10.48
N PHE A 281 -5.59 15.81 11.51
CA PHE A 281 -4.29 15.93 12.16
C PHE A 281 -3.72 14.51 12.34
N GLU A 282 -2.60 14.24 11.67
CA GLU A 282 -1.95 12.93 11.64
C GLU A 282 -2.96 11.79 11.34
N ASP A 283 -3.15 10.85 12.27
CA ASP A 283 -4.07 9.72 12.16
C ASP A 283 -5.47 9.97 12.76
N VAL A 284 -5.86 11.23 12.99
CA VAL A 284 -7.19 11.61 13.50
C VAL A 284 -7.89 12.58 12.55
N PHE A 285 -9.10 12.20 12.14
CA PHE A 285 -10.03 13.09 11.44
C PHE A 285 -10.96 13.78 12.44
N TYR A 286 -11.17 15.08 12.31
CA TYR A 286 -11.99 15.85 13.25
C TYR A 286 -13.02 16.74 12.56
N ILE A 287 -14.13 16.97 13.28
CA ILE A 287 -15.19 17.89 12.88
C ILE A 287 -15.55 18.80 14.05
N ALA A 288 -15.50 20.11 13.82
CA ALA A 288 -16.08 21.10 14.72
C ALA A 288 -17.58 21.23 14.44
N TYR A 289 -18.39 20.95 15.46
CA TYR A 289 -19.84 20.90 15.43
C TYR A 289 -20.43 21.51 16.69
N ASP A 290 -21.30 22.51 16.55
CA ASP A 290 -22.07 23.11 17.67
C ASP A 290 -21.19 23.43 18.90
N ASP A 291 -20.06 24.11 18.65
CA ASP A 291 -19.05 24.47 19.66
C ASP A 291 -18.38 23.29 20.39
N THR A 292 -18.43 22.09 19.80
CA THR A 292 -17.74 20.88 20.28
C THR A 292 -17.01 20.16 19.13
N TYR A 293 -16.20 19.14 19.44
CA TYR A 293 -15.48 18.36 18.44
C TYR A 293 -15.91 16.89 18.43
N LYS A 294 -15.96 16.31 17.22
CA LYS A 294 -16.04 14.86 17.02
C LYS A 294 -14.79 14.37 16.33
N PHE A 295 -14.25 13.26 16.83
CA PHE A 295 -13.01 12.66 16.35
C PHE A 295 -13.23 11.26 15.78
N TYR A 296 -12.43 10.90 14.80
CA TYR A 296 -12.34 9.56 14.23
C TYR A 296 -10.88 9.16 14.08
N ALA A 297 -10.45 8.20 14.90
CA ALA A 297 -9.15 7.56 14.78
C ALA A 297 -9.11 6.75 13.47
N MET A 298 -8.08 6.98 12.65
CA MET A 298 -7.83 6.23 11.43
C MET A 298 -7.16 4.87 11.73
N ASN A 299 -6.52 4.75 12.90
CA ASN A 299 -6.03 3.50 13.46
C ASN A 299 -7.01 2.88 14.45
N LYS A 300 -6.93 1.55 14.59
CA LYS A 300 -7.55 0.87 15.72
C LYS A 300 -6.84 1.29 17.01
N ILE A 301 -7.60 1.84 17.95
CA ILE A 301 -7.09 2.18 19.27
C ILE A 301 -6.70 0.88 19.99
N THR A 302 -5.41 0.72 20.30
CA THR A 302 -4.84 -0.48 20.94
C THR A 302 -4.40 -0.26 22.38
N GLN A 303 -4.27 1.00 22.79
CA GLN A 303 -3.85 1.43 24.12
C GLN A 303 -4.98 2.24 24.75
N ASP A 304 -5.22 2.06 26.05
CA ASP A 304 -6.11 2.94 26.80
C ASP A 304 -5.39 4.25 27.19
N GLN A 305 -6.18 5.25 27.58
CA GLN A 305 -5.66 6.57 27.91
C GLN A 305 -4.66 6.55 29.08
N ASP A 306 -4.95 5.78 30.12
CA ASP A 306 -4.14 5.74 31.33
C ASP A 306 -2.76 5.15 31.00
N SER A 307 -2.74 4.01 30.29
CA SER A 307 -1.52 3.40 29.77
C SER A 307 -0.74 4.30 28.81
N PHE A 308 -1.41 5.19 28.06
CA PHE A 308 -0.75 6.16 27.18
C PHE A 308 -0.14 7.32 27.99
N ILE A 309 -0.83 7.82 29.01
CA ILE A 309 -0.29 8.87 29.89
C ILE A 309 0.92 8.36 30.65
N ASP A 310 0.87 7.12 31.16
CA ASP A 310 1.96 6.49 31.89
C ASP A 310 3.24 6.34 31.05
N GLU A 311 3.12 6.11 29.75
CA GLU A 311 4.27 6.02 28.82
C GLU A 311 5.10 7.31 28.77
N TYR A 312 4.46 8.47 28.99
CA TYR A 312 5.08 9.79 28.93
C TYR A 312 5.16 10.46 30.31
N GLU A 313 4.98 9.71 31.39
CA GLU A 313 5.07 10.23 32.76
C GLU A 313 6.47 10.81 33.02
N GLY A 314 6.52 12.04 33.55
CA GLY A 314 7.76 12.80 33.77
C GLY A 314 8.26 13.58 32.56
N CYS A 315 7.64 13.45 31.38
CA CYS A 315 8.02 14.24 30.21
C CYS A 315 7.61 15.71 30.36
N ILE A 316 8.55 16.60 30.06
CA ILE A 316 8.34 18.06 30.01
C ILE A 316 8.68 18.57 28.62
N TYR A 317 7.66 19.00 27.89
CA TYR A 317 7.78 19.63 26.61
C TYR A 317 7.55 21.13 26.77
N GLY A 318 8.40 21.97 26.20
CA GLY A 318 8.20 23.41 26.36
C GLY A 318 9.00 24.31 25.45
N ASN A 319 8.53 25.54 25.33
CA ASN A 319 9.24 26.69 24.78
C ASN A 319 8.92 27.94 25.62
N GLU A 320 9.33 29.13 25.16
CA GLU A 320 9.12 30.40 25.89
C GLU A 320 7.65 30.77 26.14
N TRP A 321 6.70 30.17 25.43
CA TRP A 321 5.28 30.58 25.45
C TRP A 321 4.31 29.48 25.88
N MET A 322 4.77 28.24 25.95
CA MET A 322 3.92 27.10 26.23
C MET A 322 4.74 25.95 26.82
N ASN A 323 4.25 25.38 27.92
CA ASN A 323 4.78 24.13 28.47
C ASN A 323 3.67 23.09 28.64
N LEU A 324 4.05 21.83 28.47
CA LEU A 324 3.23 20.66 28.68
C LEU A 324 4.05 19.68 29.52
N VAL A 325 3.50 19.29 30.66
CA VAL A 325 4.13 18.42 31.64
C VAL A 325 3.18 17.28 31.91
N ILE A 326 3.68 16.04 31.88
CA ILE A 326 2.91 14.89 32.31
C ILE A 326 3.49 14.45 33.65
N LYS A 327 2.69 14.58 34.71
CA LYS A 327 3.12 14.24 36.07
C LYS A 327 1.95 13.77 36.91
N GLN A 328 2.21 12.81 37.80
CA GLN A 328 1.22 12.20 38.68
C GLN A 328 0.00 11.72 37.93
N HIS A 329 0.19 11.13 36.74
CA HIS A 329 -0.90 10.67 35.88
C HIS A 329 -1.85 11.81 35.44
N GLN A 330 -1.33 13.03 35.37
CA GLN A 330 -2.05 14.23 34.93
C GLN A 330 -1.26 14.95 33.86
N VAL A 331 -1.96 15.45 32.85
CA VAL A 331 -1.39 16.34 31.84
C VAL A 331 -1.62 17.78 32.30
N VAL A 332 -0.54 18.52 32.45
CA VAL A 332 -0.53 19.92 32.90
C VAL A 332 -0.01 20.79 31.76
N MET A 333 -0.80 21.78 31.34
CA MET A 333 -0.41 22.73 30.30
C MET A 333 -0.42 24.13 30.90
N ASN A 334 0.68 24.88 30.78
CA ASN A 334 0.80 26.25 31.30
C ASN A 334 0.43 26.42 32.79
N GLN A 335 0.69 25.39 33.61
CA GLN A 335 0.38 25.29 35.05
C GLN A 335 -1.06 24.88 35.40
N ASP A 336 -1.93 24.67 34.40
CA ASP A 336 -3.29 24.20 34.61
C ASP A 336 -3.42 22.70 34.31
N VAL A 337 -4.11 21.97 35.19
CA VAL A 337 -4.41 20.55 34.98
C VAL A 337 -5.48 20.44 33.91
N CYS A 338 -5.15 19.75 32.82
CA CYS A 338 -6.00 19.61 31.66
C CYS A 338 -6.87 18.36 31.76
N GLU A 339 -8.14 18.48 31.36
CA GLU A 339 -8.95 17.32 31.04
C GLU A 339 -8.53 16.80 29.66
N VAL A 340 -8.11 15.53 29.61
CA VAL A 340 -7.59 14.92 28.39
C VAL A 340 -8.42 13.72 27.98
N SER A 341 -8.54 13.52 26.67
CA SER A 341 -9.14 12.32 26.09
C SER A 341 -8.28 11.76 24.97
N LEU A 342 -8.04 10.45 24.99
CA LEU A 342 -7.33 9.78 23.91
C LEU A 342 -8.26 9.64 22.68
N VAL A 343 -7.90 10.28 21.56
CA VAL A 343 -8.72 10.33 20.33
C VAL A 343 -8.12 9.57 19.15
N GLY A 344 -6.91 9.04 19.31
CA GLY A 344 -6.16 8.18 18.38
C GLY A 344 -5.22 7.25 19.16
N ASN A 345 -4.28 6.56 18.50
CA ASN A 345 -3.30 5.74 19.24
C ASN A 345 -2.23 6.59 19.93
N GLN A 346 -1.98 7.79 19.43
CA GLN A 346 -0.88 8.65 19.88
C GLN A 346 -1.30 10.11 20.03
N ILE A 347 -2.61 10.38 20.09
CA ILE A 347 -3.14 11.74 20.05
C ILE A 347 -4.11 11.99 21.20
N LEU A 348 -3.75 12.95 22.05
CA LEU A 348 -4.59 13.49 23.11
C LEU A 348 -5.37 14.69 22.60
N TYR A 349 -6.66 14.73 22.90
CA TYR A 349 -7.48 15.92 22.81
C TYR A 349 -7.52 16.60 24.18
N ILE A 350 -7.17 17.88 24.19
CA ILE A 350 -7.21 18.74 25.37
C ILE A 350 -8.14 19.92 25.08
N SER A 351 -9.07 20.18 26.00
CA SER A 351 -9.91 21.38 25.97
C SER A 351 -9.52 22.29 27.12
N ASP A 352 -9.04 23.49 26.78
CA ASP A 352 -8.74 24.58 27.71
C ASP A 352 -9.83 25.67 27.60
N GLU A 353 -10.00 26.53 28.59
CA GLU A 353 -11.04 27.57 28.64
C GLU A 353 -11.03 28.49 27.39
N LEU A 354 -9.87 28.62 26.74
CA LEU A 354 -9.68 29.47 25.59
C LEU A 354 -9.57 28.70 24.27
N HIS A 355 -9.01 27.50 24.27
CA HIS A 355 -8.55 26.82 23.06
C HIS A 355 -8.62 25.29 23.17
N ASP A 356 -8.90 24.65 22.04
CA ASP A 356 -8.93 23.20 21.88
C ASP A 356 -7.68 22.72 21.13
N TYR A 357 -7.03 21.68 21.63
CA TYR A 357 -5.76 21.17 21.12
C TYR A 357 -5.81 19.67 20.81
N LEU A 358 -5.19 19.28 19.70
CA LEU A 358 -4.76 17.91 19.45
C LEU A 358 -3.26 17.82 19.68
N ILE A 359 -2.82 16.88 20.50
CA ILE A 359 -1.43 16.76 20.94
C ILE A 359 -0.93 15.37 20.60
N GLN A 360 0.07 15.30 19.73
CA GLN A 360 0.83 14.08 19.49
C GLN A 360 2.11 14.14 20.32
N LEU A 361 2.28 13.15 21.20
CA LEU A 361 3.49 12.96 21.98
C LEU A 361 4.45 12.03 21.23
N ASP A 362 5.72 12.38 21.25
CA ASP A 362 6.84 11.58 20.78
C ASP A 362 7.99 11.76 21.79
N ASN A 363 8.95 10.84 21.77
CA ASN A 363 10.05 10.79 22.73
C ASN A 363 10.99 12.00 22.66
N ASP A 364 10.96 12.80 21.59
CA ASP A 364 11.80 13.98 21.41
C ASP A 364 11.01 15.29 21.24
N GLU A 365 9.79 15.19 20.73
CA GLU A 365 8.97 16.33 20.37
C GLU A 365 7.49 16.10 20.67
N CYS A 366 6.79 17.18 21.01
CA CYS A 366 5.36 17.19 21.21
C CYS A 366 4.75 18.11 20.16
N LYS A 367 4.04 17.54 19.19
CA LYS A 367 3.32 18.32 18.18
C LYS A 367 1.96 18.71 18.71
N ILE A 368 1.69 20.01 18.71
CA ILE A 368 0.44 20.58 19.20
C ILE A 368 -0.26 21.25 18.03
N TYR A 369 -1.50 20.84 17.80
CA TYR A 369 -2.38 21.42 16.82
C TYR A 369 -3.55 22.12 17.49
N GLN A 370 -3.56 23.45 17.38
CA GLN A 370 -4.63 24.29 17.90
C GLN A 370 -5.82 24.28 16.91
N LEU A 371 -6.95 23.69 17.32
CA LEU A 371 -8.10 23.37 16.47
C LEU A 371 -8.88 24.61 16.00
N ASP A 372 -8.98 25.67 16.80
CA ASP A 372 -9.70 26.91 16.48
C ASP A 372 -8.91 27.80 15.50
N ARG A 373 -7.57 27.83 15.62
CA ARG A 373 -6.68 28.63 14.78
C ARG A 373 -6.02 27.88 13.61
N GLN A 374 -6.13 26.55 13.57
CA GLN A 374 -5.41 25.68 12.63
C GLN A 374 -3.90 25.91 12.65
N TYR A 375 -3.36 26.09 13.85
CA TYR A 375 -1.97 26.44 14.06
C TYR A 375 -1.22 25.23 14.61
N ASN A 376 -0.15 24.85 13.92
CA ASN A 376 0.78 23.82 14.38
C ASN A 376 1.88 24.48 15.20
N ASN A 377 2.20 23.90 16.34
CA ASN A 377 3.39 24.18 17.10
C ASN A 377 4.10 22.87 17.42
N THR A 378 5.42 22.91 17.55
CA THR A 378 6.20 21.76 17.99
C THR A 378 6.97 22.19 19.23
N LEU A 379 6.66 21.57 20.35
CA LEU A 379 7.44 21.68 21.57
C LEU A 379 8.53 20.63 21.53
N ARG A 380 9.68 20.96 22.10
CA ARG A 380 10.76 20.00 22.32
C ARG A 380 10.87 19.72 23.80
N ILE A 381 11.47 18.59 24.14
CA ILE A 381 11.83 18.33 25.53
C ILE A 381 12.69 19.47 26.04
N ASN A 382 12.28 20.05 27.17
CA ASN A 382 12.97 21.15 27.80
C ASN A 382 13.18 20.81 29.29
N PRO A 383 14.33 20.20 29.64
CA PRO A 383 14.63 19.83 31.01
C PRO A 383 14.85 21.04 31.92
N ASP A 384 15.18 22.22 31.40
CA ASP A 384 15.43 23.42 32.22
C ASP A 384 14.15 23.92 32.94
N LEU A 385 12.97 23.48 32.50
CA LEU A 385 11.68 23.73 33.17
C LEU A 385 11.46 22.86 34.43
N PHE A 386 12.27 21.81 34.66
CA PHE A 386 12.22 21.01 35.90
C PHE A 386 12.58 21.85 37.14
N GLU A 387 13.52 22.80 37.01
CA GLU A 387 14.05 23.55 38.16
C GLU A 387 13.10 24.64 38.69
N GLU A 388 12.18 25.17 37.87
CA GLU A 388 11.22 26.19 38.30
C GLU A 388 10.03 25.60 39.09
N ASP A 389 9.60 24.38 38.77
CA ASP A 389 8.45 23.74 39.42
C ASP A 389 8.80 23.16 40.81
N LEU A 390 10.03 22.66 41.00
CA LEU A 390 10.55 22.21 42.30
C LEU A 390 10.65 23.35 43.32
N ASN A 391 11.04 24.56 42.88
CA ASN A 391 11.17 25.72 43.77
C ASN A 391 9.83 26.36 44.19
N LYS A 392 8.73 26.09 43.48
CA LYS A 392 7.40 26.62 43.85
C LYS A 392 6.64 25.72 44.82
N GLN A 393 6.83 24.40 44.77
CA GLN A 393 6.11 23.48 45.66
C GLN A 393 6.72 23.36 47.08
N GLU A 394 7.99 23.70 47.29
CA GLU A 394 8.61 23.63 48.63
C GLU A 394 8.14 24.72 49.62
N THR A 395 7.37 25.73 49.18
CA THR A 395 6.95 26.83 50.08
C THR A 395 5.54 26.66 50.68
N GLU A 396 4.72 25.72 50.20
CA GLU A 396 3.36 25.53 50.73
C GLU A 396 2.97 24.04 50.84
N LYS A 397 3.52 23.35 51.84
CA LYS A 397 2.82 22.28 52.60
C LYS A 397 3.69 21.74 53.73
N SER A 398 3.65 22.43 54.86
CA SER A 398 3.84 21.77 56.15
C SER A 398 2.55 21.91 56.94
N ILE A 399 1.88 20.77 57.16
CA ILE A 399 1.06 20.37 58.33
C ILE A 399 0.08 19.27 57.90
N SER A 400 0.35 18.03 58.35
CA SER A 400 -0.54 17.14 59.11
C SER A 400 -0.46 15.65 58.72
N THR A 401 0.22 14.90 59.61
CA THR A 401 -0.12 13.61 60.24
C THR A 401 -0.83 12.48 59.49
N ASN A 402 -0.08 11.36 59.39
CA ASN A 402 -0.39 9.96 59.67
C ASN A 402 -1.82 9.42 59.43
N GLU A 403 -1.91 8.38 58.61
CA GLU A 403 -2.34 7.04 59.04
C GLU A 403 -1.84 5.96 58.06
N SER A 404 -1.47 4.82 58.63
CA SER A 404 -0.81 3.65 58.03
C SER A 404 -1.77 2.70 57.32
N THR A 405 -1.33 1.97 56.27
CA THR A 405 -1.40 0.49 56.25
C THR A 405 -0.45 -0.11 55.21
N ASP A 406 0.33 -1.09 55.63
CA ASP A 406 1.21 -1.94 54.82
C ASP A 406 0.44 -2.79 53.79
N SER A 407 0.89 -2.78 52.53
CA SER A 407 0.88 -3.95 51.64
C SER A 407 1.69 -3.70 50.35
N SER A 408 3.03 -3.75 50.41
CA SER A 408 3.86 -3.79 49.21
C SER A 408 5.26 -4.34 49.53
N GLN A 409 5.45 -5.65 49.36
CA GLN A 409 6.78 -6.29 49.42
C GLN A 409 7.28 -6.81 48.06
N GLU A 410 6.53 -6.60 46.97
CA GLU A 410 6.96 -6.93 45.60
C GLU A 410 7.28 -5.68 44.76
N GLU A 411 6.49 -4.60 44.85
CA GLU A 411 6.78 -3.32 44.15
C GLU A 411 8.07 -2.64 44.63
N SER A 412 8.43 -2.78 45.91
CA SER A 412 9.61 -2.10 46.47
C SER A 412 10.94 -2.60 45.93
N LYS A 413 10.97 -3.78 45.29
CA LYS A 413 12.20 -4.29 44.67
C LYS A 413 12.39 -3.70 43.29
N GLN A 414 11.33 -3.60 42.49
CA GLN A 414 11.40 -3.14 41.11
C GLN A 414 11.72 -1.64 41.02
N GLU A 415 11.08 -0.80 41.85
CA GLU A 415 11.45 0.61 42.04
C GLU A 415 12.92 0.76 42.52
N SER A 416 13.39 -0.12 43.42
CA SER A 416 14.78 -0.10 43.89
C SER A 416 15.79 -0.50 42.81
N TYR A 417 15.41 -1.33 41.83
CA TYR A 417 16.27 -1.71 40.71
C TYR A 417 16.34 -0.60 39.67
N GLU A 418 15.21 0.01 39.31
CA GLU A 418 15.13 1.10 38.33
C GLU A 418 15.89 2.36 38.81
N ILE A 419 15.75 2.73 40.09
CA ILE A 419 16.52 3.85 40.69
C ILE A 419 18.03 3.56 40.67
N ALA A 420 18.43 2.32 40.93
CA ALA A 420 19.85 1.93 40.97
C ALA A 420 20.49 1.88 39.56
N GLU A 421 19.73 1.53 38.53
CA GLU A 421 20.18 1.59 37.13
C GLU A 421 20.29 3.04 36.63
N GLU A 422 19.36 3.90 37.05
CA GLU A 422 19.39 5.33 36.69
C GLU A 422 20.60 6.07 37.28
N GLU A 423 20.92 5.82 38.56
CA GLU A 423 22.11 6.39 39.21
C GLU A 423 23.41 5.92 38.53
N LYS A 424 23.47 4.64 38.13
CA LYS A 424 24.63 4.09 37.40
C LYS A 424 24.79 4.72 36.03
N ASP A 425 23.69 4.89 35.28
CA ASP A 425 23.72 5.52 33.97
C ASP A 425 24.17 7.00 34.06
N GLN A 426 23.75 7.74 35.09
CA GLN A 426 24.22 9.10 35.32
C GLN A 426 25.73 9.16 35.61
N GLN A 427 26.25 8.22 36.41
CA GLN A 427 27.69 8.13 36.71
C GLN A 427 28.50 7.78 35.46
N ARG A 428 28.05 6.79 34.67
CA ARG A 428 28.65 6.41 33.40
C ARG A 428 28.65 7.57 32.40
N TYR A 429 27.58 8.36 32.38
CA TYR A 429 27.45 9.50 31.48
C TYR A 429 28.47 10.57 31.84
N ALA A 430 28.60 10.90 33.14
CA ALA A 430 29.62 11.84 33.62
C ALA A 430 31.04 11.37 33.27
N SER A 431 31.37 10.09 33.44
CA SER A 431 32.66 9.51 33.04
C SER A 431 32.89 9.56 31.52
N TYR A 432 31.84 9.31 30.73
CA TYR A 432 31.91 9.42 29.27
C TYR A 432 32.11 10.87 28.81
N THR A 433 31.43 11.85 29.42
CA THR A 433 31.65 13.27 29.11
C THR A 433 33.08 13.69 29.42
N GLN A 434 33.66 13.22 30.53
CA GLN A 434 35.08 13.46 30.84
C GLN A 434 36.02 12.83 29.82
N LEU A 435 35.71 11.63 29.29
CA LEU A 435 36.45 11.00 28.20
C LEU A 435 36.50 11.88 26.95
N LEU A 436 35.44 12.63 26.64
CA LEU A 436 35.41 13.52 25.47
C LEU A 436 36.42 14.66 25.55
N GLU A 437 36.85 15.04 26.77
CA GLU A 437 37.83 16.10 27.01
C GLU A 437 39.29 15.60 26.99
N VAL A 438 39.52 14.28 26.92
CA VAL A 438 40.86 13.68 26.91
C VAL A 438 41.44 13.64 25.50
N ASP A 439 42.66 14.14 25.30
CA ASP A 439 43.31 14.14 23.98
C ASP A 439 43.86 12.77 23.55
N ASP A 440 44.35 11.95 24.49
CA ASP A 440 44.93 10.63 24.25
C ASP A 440 44.25 9.54 25.10
N ILE A 441 43.30 8.83 24.49
CA ILE A 441 42.51 7.79 25.17
C ILE A 441 43.34 6.53 25.45
N SER A 442 44.56 6.39 24.90
CA SER A 442 45.43 5.24 25.19
C SER A 442 45.89 5.21 26.66
N THR A 443 45.87 6.36 27.33
CA THR A 443 46.24 6.52 28.73
C THR A 443 45.14 6.11 29.73
N ILE A 444 43.92 5.92 29.24
CA ILE A 444 42.75 5.57 30.05
C ILE A 444 42.84 4.12 30.49
N LYS A 445 42.50 3.88 31.76
CA LYS A 445 42.38 2.54 32.34
C LYS A 445 40.91 2.17 32.43
N SER A 446 40.58 0.92 32.13
CA SER A 446 39.22 0.40 32.31
C SER A 446 38.84 0.40 33.79
N ASP A 447 37.61 0.80 34.08
CA ASP A 447 36.95 0.71 35.38
C ASP A 447 35.47 0.32 35.22
N GLU A 448 34.67 0.44 36.28
CA GLU A 448 33.26 0.05 36.27
C GLU A 448 32.34 0.97 35.43
N ASN A 449 32.82 2.17 35.08
CA ASN A 449 32.06 3.17 34.35
C ASN A 449 32.56 3.35 32.92
N LEU A 450 33.82 2.99 32.64
CA LEU A 450 34.44 3.18 31.34
C LEU A 450 35.33 2.00 30.97
N ILE A 451 35.01 1.33 29.87
CA ILE A 451 35.73 0.14 29.40
C ILE A 451 36.60 0.50 28.21
N LYS A 452 37.89 0.18 28.33
CA LYS A 452 38.83 0.19 27.23
C LYS A 452 39.05 -1.21 26.69
N VAL A 453 38.89 -1.37 25.38
CA VAL A 453 39.22 -2.59 24.62
C VAL A 453 40.18 -2.24 23.48
N GLN A 454 40.98 -3.23 23.07
CA GLN A 454 41.86 -3.10 21.90
C GLN A 454 41.35 -4.06 20.83
N ASP A 455 40.97 -3.54 19.67
CA ASP A 455 40.42 -4.34 18.58
C ASP A 455 40.99 -3.90 17.23
N GLU A 456 41.38 -4.84 16.40
CA GLU A 456 42.29 -4.58 15.28
C GLU A 456 41.57 -4.11 14.00
N ASP A 457 40.32 -4.52 13.72
CA ASP A 457 39.73 -4.32 12.39
C ASP A 457 38.20 -4.07 12.31
N ASP A 458 37.37 -4.38 13.33
CA ASP A 458 35.90 -4.27 13.22
C ASP A 458 35.22 -3.61 14.43
N ILE A 459 34.47 -2.53 14.17
CA ILE A 459 33.67 -1.81 15.17
C ILE A 459 32.63 -2.71 15.85
N TYR A 460 32.07 -3.70 15.14
CA TYR A 460 31.09 -4.62 15.72
C TYR A 460 31.71 -5.55 16.76
N GLN A 461 32.98 -5.94 16.58
CA GLN A 461 33.72 -6.74 17.57
C GLN A 461 34.10 -5.90 18.79
N ALA A 462 34.41 -4.62 18.59
CA ALA A 462 34.64 -3.68 19.69
C ALA A 462 33.38 -3.47 20.53
N VAL A 463 32.19 -3.35 19.90
CA VAL A 463 30.89 -3.27 20.59
C VAL A 463 30.65 -4.51 21.44
N LYS A 464 30.85 -5.70 20.86
CA LYS A 464 30.72 -6.97 21.59
C LYS A 464 31.65 -7.01 22.80
N SER A 465 32.92 -6.65 22.63
CA SER A 465 33.93 -6.70 23.69
C SER A 465 33.62 -5.73 24.83
N ILE A 466 33.15 -4.53 24.51
CA ILE A 466 32.70 -3.55 25.51
C ILE A 466 31.47 -4.09 26.25
N ASP A 467 30.46 -4.58 25.53
CA ASP A 467 29.25 -5.14 26.12
C ASP A 467 29.54 -6.33 27.06
N GLN A 468 30.46 -7.21 26.64
CA GLN A 468 30.90 -8.37 27.38
C GLN A 468 31.59 -7.99 28.70
N GLU A 469 32.52 -7.03 28.67
CA GLU A 469 33.23 -6.57 29.87
C GLU A 469 32.30 -5.85 30.85
N ILE A 470 31.36 -5.03 30.36
CA ILE A 470 30.38 -4.37 31.24
C ILE A 470 29.46 -5.40 31.89
N THR A 471 28.97 -6.37 31.11
CA THR A 471 28.16 -7.48 31.64
C THR A 471 28.94 -8.28 32.69
N ARG A 472 30.25 -8.51 32.48
CA ARG A 472 31.12 -9.18 33.46
C ARG A 472 31.27 -8.40 34.76
N ILE A 473 31.35 -7.08 34.69
CA ILE A 473 31.50 -6.21 35.88
C ILE A 473 30.18 -6.11 36.64
N ASP A 474 29.07 -5.94 35.92
CA ASP A 474 27.73 -5.76 36.52
C ASP A 474 27.13 -7.05 37.07
N ASN A 475 27.59 -8.22 36.62
CA ASN A 475 27.04 -9.51 37.04
C ASN A 475 27.37 -9.84 38.51
N SER A 476 26.47 -10.57 39.17
CA SER A 476 26.66 -10.99 40.56
C SER A 476 27.46 -12.29 40.67
N GLU A 477 28.25 -12.45 41.75
CA GLU A 477 28.97 -13.71 42.02
C GLU A 477 28.01 -14.92 42.03
N GLY A 478 28.37 -15.97 41.30
CA GLY A 478 27.61 -17.22 41.22
C GLY A 478 26.41 -17.19 40.28
N VAL A 479 26.18 -16.10 39.54
CA VAL A 479 25.17 -16.02 38.48
C VAL A 479 25.83 -16.28 37.12
N ILE A 480 25.28 -17.24 36.37
CA ILE A 480 25.63 -17.48 34.97
C ILE A 480 24.67 -16.70 34.08
N LEU A 481 25.21 -15.93 33.14
CA LEU A 481 24.51 -15.19 32.10
C LEU A 481 24.98 -15.67 30.72
N ASP A 482 24.04 -16.11 29.88
CA ASP A 482 24.25 -16.33 28.46
C ASP A 482 23.67 -15.14 27.69
N VAL A 483 24.51 -14.37 27.00
CA VAL A 483 24.09 -13.14 26.31
C VAL A 483 24.30 -13.27 24.81
N GLN A 484 23.25 -12.96 24.04
CA GLN A 484 23.29 -12.86 22.58
C GLN A 484 22.92 -11.43 22.18
N ILE A 485 23.82 -10.72 21.50
CA ILE A 485 23.43 -9.50 20.78
C ILE A 485 22.64 -9.94 19.55
N LEU A 486 21.42 -9.43 19.41
CA LEU A 486 20.49 -9.78 18.32
C LEU A 486 20.61 -8.80 17.16
N ASP A 487 20.69 -7.50 17.46
CA ASP A 487 20.90 -6.45 16.47
C ASP A 487 21.82 -5.35 17.00
N MET A 488 22.47 -4.65 16.06
CA MET A 488 23.29 -3.47 16.34
C MET A 488 23.03 -2.40 15.28
N THR A 489 22.79 -1.16 15.71
CA THR A 489 22.66 0.00 14.83
C THR A 489 23.66 1.07 15.25
N ILE A 490 24.60 1.41 14.34
CA ILE A 490 25.67 2.37 14.62
C ILE A 490 25.28 3.78 14.14
N TYR A 491 25.37 4.73 15.06
CA TYR A 491 25.16 6.17 14.88
C TYR A 491 26.51 6.87 15.10
N SER A 492 27.05 7.54 14.09
CA SER A 492 28.33 8.24 14.24
C SER A 492 28.14 9.67 14.73
N GLN A 493 28.89 10.05 15.77
CA GLN A 493 29.13 11.44 16.17
C GLN A 493 30.60 11.78 15.86
N ASN A 494 30.87 12.36 14.70
CA ASN A 494 32.22 12.63 14.17
C ASN A 494 33.07 11.35 13.94
N ASP A 495 34.15 11.47 13.15
CA ASP A 495 34.91 10.32 12.60
C ASP A 495 35.43 9.30 13.65
N ASP A 496 35.56 9.73 14.91
CA ASP A 496 36.13 8.94 16.00
C ASP A 496 35.18 8.69 17.19
N GLN A 497 33.90 9.08 17.16
CA GLN A 497 32.91 8.74 18.22
C GLN A 497 31.66 8.06 17.65
N TYR A 498 31.14 7.11 18.41
CA TYR A 498 30.08 6.21 17.99
C TYR A 498 29.07 6.04 19.13
N GLY A 499 27.79 6.24 18.81
CA GLY A 499 26.68 5.73 19.59
C GLY A 499 26.14 4.48 18.90
N VAL A 500 25.92 3.40 19.65
CA VAL A 500 25.45 2.13 19.11
C VAL A 500 24.24 1.69 19.88
N TYR A 501 23.13 1.52 19.18
CA TYR A 501 21.96 0.87 19.73
C TYR A 501 22.11 -0.64 19.61
N ILE A 502 21.89 -1.37 20.70
CA ILE A 502 21.98 -2.83 20.70
C ILE A 502 20.71 -3.43 21.31
N THR A 503 20.18 -4.48 20.69
CA THR A 503 19.17 -5.33 21.31
C THR A 503 19.83 -6.64 21.72
N ARG A 504 19.67 -7.05 22.98
CA ARG A 504 20.32 -8.24 23.55
C ARG A 504 19.31 -9.18 24.18
N ARG A 505 19.49 -10.48 23.97
CA ARG A 505 18.85 -11.52 24.78
C ARG A 505 19.78 -11.93 25.90
N ILE A 506 19.28 -11.95 27.13
CA ILE A 506 20.00 -12.35 28.34
C ILE A 506 19.27 -13.54 28.95
N ASP A 507 19.92 -14.69 28.96
CA ASP A 507 19.44 -15.92 29.60
C ASP A 507 20.18 -16.08 30.93
N SER A 508 19.48 -15.89 32.05
CA SER A 508 20.06 -15.98 33.39
C SER A 508 19.81 -17.34 34.05
N SER A 509 20.79 -17.81 34.82
CA SER A 509 20.64 -19.00 35.68
C SER A 509 19.66 -18.83 36.85
N VAL A 510 19.31 -17.58 37.20
CA VAL A 510 18.47 -17.24 38.37
C VAL A 510 17.21 -16.45 38.02
N ALA A 511 17.07 -15.99 36.78
CA ALA A 511 15.93 -15.20 36.29
C ALA A 511 15.47 -15.69 34.92
N GLU A 512 14.23 -15.37 34.53
CA GLU A 512 13.71 -15.68 33.20
C GLU A 512 14.49 -14.94 32.10
N SER A 513 14.44 -15.49 30.88
CA SER A 513 15.06 -14.90 29.69
C SER A 513 14.46 -13.52 29.42
N GLN A 514 15.32 -12.52 29.19
CA GLN A 514 14.90 -11.15 28.93
C GLN A 514 15.52 -10.64 27.64
N THR A 515 14.76 -9.82 26.90
CA THR A 515 15.29 -9.05 25.78
C THR A 515 15.34 -7.59 26.19
N VAL A 516 16.53 -7.00 26.12
CA VAL A 516 16.81 -5.64 26.60
C VAL A 516 17.38 -4.81 25.45
N GLN A 517 17.02 -3.53 25.42
CA GLN A 517 17.53 -2.56 24.48
C GLN A 517 18.42 -1.56 25.21
N ASP A 518 19.68 -1.49 24.81
CA ASP A 518 20.69 -0.67 25.47
C ASP A 518 21.43 0.21 24.45
N ILE A 519 22.18 1.17 24.96
CA ILE A 519 23.03 2.03 24.16
C ILE A 519 24.48 1.92 24.61
N ILE A 520 25.40 1.81 23.67
CA ILE A 520 26.84 1.95 23.90
C ILE A 520 27.32 3.25 23.28
N LEU A 521 27.89 4.14 24.10
CA LEU A 521 28.65 5.28 23.61
C LEU A 521 30.14 4.96 23.70
N MET A 522 30.88 5.17 22.61
CA MET A 522 32.30 4.87 22.55
C MET A 522 33.08 5.82 21.66
N ARG A 523 34.36 5.99 21.97
CA ARG A 523 35.33 6.76 21.20
C ARG A 523 36.46 5.85 20.74
N LYS A 524 36.93 6.05 19.51
CA LYS A 524 38.05 5.35 18.89
C LYS A 524 39.28 6.25 18.79
N GLN A 525 40.45 5.67 19.01
CA GLN A 525 41.73 6.26 18.65
C GLN A 525 42.72 5.12 18.36
N ASP A 526 43.25 5.10 17.14
CA ASP A 526 44.05 4.00 16.62
C ASP A 526 43.29 2.65 16.74
N GLN A 527 43.85 1.68 17.46
CA GLN A 527 43.26 0.37 17.76
C GLN A 527 42.54 0.31 19.12
N ASN A 528 42.43 1.43 19.83
CA ASN A 528 41.77 1.49 21.14
C ASN A 528 40.34 2.01 20.98
N TYR A 529 39.39 1.30 21.60
CA TYR A 529 38.03 1.76 21.81
C TYR A 529 37.81 1.94 23.29
N VAL A 530 37.23 3.08 23.67
CA VAL A 530 36.85 3.36 25.05
C VAL A 530 35.39 3.75 25.07
N GLY A 531 34.57 3.02 25.82
CA GLY A 531 33.14 3.23 25.84
C GLY A 531 32.44 2.70 27.07
N THR A 532 31.14 2.97 27.14
CA THR A 532 30.27 2.56 28.25
C THR A 532 28.87 2.26 27.75
N ARG A 533 28.08 1.53 28.55
CA ARG A 533 26.72 1.08 28.24
C ARG A 533 25.72 1.75 29.18
N PHE A 534 24.65 2.24 28.57
CA PHE A 534 23.50 2.84 29.22
C PHE A 534 22.28 1.96 28.98
N TYR A 535 21.47 1.79 30.03
CA TYR A 535 20.17 1.12 29.95
C TYR A 535 19.10 2.08 29.41
N SER A 536 19.27 3.39 29.66
CA SER A 536 18.35 4.41 29.18
C SER A 536 18.79 5.05 27.86
N VAL A 537 17.89 5.03 26.88
CA VAL A 537 18.12 5.58 25.54
C VAL A 537 18.30 7.10 25.50
N ARG A 538 17.87 7.82 26.54
CA ARG A 538 17.97 9.29 26.65
C ARG A 538 19.39 9.85 26.60
N PHE A 539 20.40 9.01 26.87
CA PHE A 539 21.81 9.42 26.83
C PHE A 539 22.37 9.43 25.40
N MET A 540 21.58 8.99 24.41
CA MET A 540 21.90 9.09 22.99
C MET A 540 21.97 10.57 22.56
N PRO A 541 22.99 11.00 21.81
CA PRO A 541 23.05 12.37 21.32
C PRO A 541 21.93 12.66 20.30
N SER A 542 21.28 13.82 20.43
CA SER A 542 20.04 14.21 19.71
C SER A 542 20.22 14.62 18.23
N THR A 543 21.41 14.43 17.65
CA THR A 543 21.70 14.80 16.25
C THR A 543 22.46 13.70 15.52
N HIS A 544 21.75 12.75 14.90
CA HIS A 544 22.38 11.76 14.02
C HIS A 544 21.62 11.54 12.71
N GLN A 545 22.36 11.42 11.62
CA GLN A 545 21.87 10.84 10.37
C GLN A 545 22.22 9.34 10.36
N THR A 546 21.20 8.50 10.44
CA THR A 546 21.31 7.05 10.22
C THR A 546 21.74 6.78 8.78
N HIS A 547 23.01 6.43 8.57
CA HIS A 547 23.48 5.99 7.25
C HIS A 547 23.57 4.47 7.12
N ASN A 548 23.39 3.73 8.22
CA ASN A 548 23.51 2.28 8.25
C ASN A 548 22.18 1.63 8.64
N GLU A 549 21.73 0.65 7.86
CA GLU A 549 20.64 -0.24 8.24
C GLU A 549 21.05 -1.10 9.45
N PRO A 550 20.10 -1.57 10.28
CA PRO A 550 20.40 -2.43 11.41
C PRO A 550 21.19 -3.67 10.98
N TYR A 551 22.30 -3.95 11.66
CA TYR A 551 23.08 -5.17 11.45
C TYR A 551 22.49 -6.28 12.31
N ASP A 552 21.67 -7.14 11.69
CA ASP A 552 21.07 -8.28 12.35
C ASP A 552 22.11 -9.41 12.52
N THR A 553 22.32 -9.77 13.78
CA THR A 553 23.30 -10.75 14.25
C THR A 553 22.64 -11.99 14.84
N SER A 554 21.30 -12.07 14.81
CA SER A 554 20.52 -13.16 15.40
C SER A 554 20.82 -14.53 14.79
N TRP A 555 21.33 -14.58 13.56
CA TRP A 555 21.64 -15.81 12.83
C TRP A 555 23.07 -16.32 13.01
N THR A 556 23.94 -15.59 13.73
CA THR A 556 25.33 -16.00 13.99
C THR A 556 25.60 -16.19 15.48
N THR A 557 26.54 -17.07 15.80
CA THR A 557 27.07 -17.27 17.17
C THR A 557 28.20 -16.31 17.50
N ASP A 558 28.68 -15.51 16.53
CA ASP A 558 29.84 -14.64 16.71
C ASP A 558 29.60 -13.53 17.73
N TYR A 559 28.34 -13.22 18.04
CA TYR A 559 27.92 -12.22 19.04
C TYR A 559 27.22 -12.83 20.27
N LEU A 560 27.48 -14.12 20.50
CA LEU A 560 27.11 -14.84 21.72
C LEU A 560 28.31 -14.90 22.66
N TYR A 561 28.07 -14.72 23.96
CA TYR A 561 29.07 -14.92 25.00
C TYR A 561 28.44 -15.37 26.33
N ARG A 562 29.22 -16.02 27.18
CA ARG A 562 28.82 -16.44 28.54
C ARG A 562 29.67 -15.74 29.59
N VAL A 563 29.02 -15.28 30.65
CA VAL A 563 29.64 -14.74 31.86
C VAL A 563 29.24 -15.63 33.05
N ASP A 564 30.21 -16.07 33.85
CA ASP A 564 29.99 -16.79 35.11
C ASP A 564 30.57 -15.98 36.28
N GLY A 565 29.68 -15.35 37.04
CA GLY A 565 30.06 -14.30 38.00
C GLY A 565 30.82 -13.17 37.31
N HIS A 566 32.06 -12.93 37.72
CA HIS A 566 32.93 -11.93 37.12
C HIS A 566 33.97 -12.51 36.14
N ASN A 567 33.76 -13.73 35.66
CA ASN A 567 34.64 -14.40 34.69
C ASN A 567 33.96 -14.53 33.33
N ILE A 568 34.69 -14.18 32.26
CA ILE A 568 34.29 -14.49 30.89
C ILE A 568 34.61 -15.95 30.58
N VAL A 569 33.63 -16.65 30.01
CA VAL A 569 33.78 -18.03 29.56
C VAL A 569 33.66 -18.03 28.04
N ASP A 570 34.80 -17.83 27.35
CA ASP A 570 34.83 -17.82 25.89
C ASP A 570 34.47 -19.21 25.32
N ASN A 571 33.49 -19.22 24.41
CA ASN A 571 33.02 -20.39 23.65
C ASN A 571 32.66 -21.63 24.48
N ALA A 572 31.65 -21.51 25.33
CA ALA A 572 31.02 -22.67 25.96
C ALA A 572 29.57 -22.89 25.48
N TRP A 573 29.39 -23.00 24.16
CA TRP A 573 28.20 -23.59 23.53
C TRP A 573 28.59 -24.50 22.37
#